data_AF-R6DQ82-F1
#
_entry.id   AF-R6DQ82-F1
#
_cell.length_a   1.000
_cell.length_b   1.000
_cell.length_c   1.000
_cell.angle_alpha   90.00
_cell.angle_beta   90.00
_cell.angle_gamma   90.00
#
_symmetry.space_group_name_H-M   'P 1'
#
loop_
_entity.id
_entity.type
_entity.pdbx_description
1 polymer ?
#
loop_
_entity_poly.entity_id
_entity_poly.type
_entity_poly.pdbx_seq_one_letter_code
_entity_poly.pdbx_strand_id
1 'polypeptide(L)'
;MLVETGCDFLMVGRGALGNPWIFQCINAYLNNEADFVEPTLEEKMNVMLRHIGTLCEYKGVRIGMREARKHAAWYIKGIRGAASFRQEIGQLSTMDELKALVERVVASQE
;
A
#
# COMPACT_ATOMS: atom_id res chain seq x y z
N MET A 1 23.18 -9.60 2.54
CA MET A 1 22.95 -8.97 1.21
C MET A 1 23.89 -7.80 0.94
N LEU A 2 23.67 -6.54 1.38
CA LEU A 2 24.64 -5.45 1.08
C LEU A 2 26.05 -5.75 1.62
N VAL A 3 26.18 -5.99 2.93
CA VAL A 3 27.46 -6.34 3.59
C VAL A 3 28.09 -7.62 3.00
N GLU A 4 27.24 -8.55 2.58
CA GLU A 4 27.66 -9.87 2.09
C GLU A 4 28.14 -9.85 0.63
N THR A 5 27.53 -9.00 -0.20
CA THR A 5 27.80 -8.95 -1.65
C THR A 5 28.72 -7.80 -2.03
N GLY A 6 28.80 -6.74 -1.21
CA GLY A 6 29.57 -5.54 -1.51
C GLY A 6 29.00 -4.69 -2.66
N CYS A 7 27.75 -4.93 -3.08
CA CYS A 7 27.12 -4.14 -4.15
C CYS A 7 26.82 -2.69 -3.70
N ASP A 8 26.96 -1.74 -4.63
CA ASP A 8 26.69 -0.31 -4.38
C ASP A 8 25.19 0.00 -4.25
N PHE A 9 24.34 -0.79 -4.89
CA PHE A 9 22.89 -0.59 -4.92
C PHE A 9 22.14 -1.91 -4.73
N LEU A 10 20.91 -1.79 -4.21
CA LEU A 10 19.96 -2.90 -4.10
C LEU A 10 18.66 -2.56 -4.81
N MET A 11 17.94 -3.59 -5.24
CA MET A 11 16.59 -3.46 -5.81
C MET A 11 15.56 -4.07 -4.86
N VAL A 12 14.47 -3.34 -4.60
CA VAL A 12 13.33 -3.84 -3.83
C VAL A 12 12.21 -4.23 -4.78
N GLY A 13 11.90 -5.53 -4.83
CA GLY A 13 10.78 -6.05 -5.61
C GLY A 13 9.51 -6.21 -4.75
N ARG A 14 9.18 -7.46 -4.41
CA ARG A 14 7.95 -7.83 -3.68
C ARG A 14 7.75 -7.09 -2.34
N GLY A 15 8.83 -6.67 -1.70
CA GLY A 15 8.77 -5.93 -0.43
C GLY A 15 8.10 -4.56 -0.52
N ALA A 16 8.07 -3.95 -1.71
CA ALA A 16 7.46 -2.63 -1.93
C ALA A 16 5.96 -2.68 -2.29
N LEU A 17 5.40 -3.87 -2.53
CA LEU A 17 4.00 -4.02 -2.94
C LEU A 17 3.06 -3.69 -1.78
N GLY A 18 2.31 -2.58 -1.89
CA GLY A 18 1.46 -2.08 -0.81
C GLY A 18 2.25 -1.52 0.39
N ASN A 19 3.56 -1.36 0.24
CA ASN A 19 4.48 -0.87 1.26
C ASN A 19 5.49 0.11 0.62
N PRO A 20 5.05 1.28 0.11
CA PRO A 20 5.95 2.27 -0.47
C PRO A 20 6.92 2.88 0.57
N TRP A 21 6.61 2.83 1.86
CA TRP A 21 7.48 3.36 2.92
C TRP A 21 8.73 2.53 3.19
N ILE A 22 8.82 1.31 2.65
CA ILE A 22 10.02 0.46 2.77
C ILE A 22 11.31 1.15 2.32
N PHE A 23 11.24 2.05 1.33
CA PHE A 23 12.40 2.79 0.86
C PHE A 23 12.90 3.79 1.91
N GLN A 24 11.97 4.44 2.63
CA GLN A 24 12.31 5.30 3.76
C GLN A 24 12.89 4.49 4.91
N CYS A 25 12.30 3.31 5.24
CA CYS A 25 12.88 2.40 6.24
C CYS A 25 14.32 2.01 5.90
N ILE A 26 14.56 1.61 4.65
CA ILE A 26 15.88 1.17 4.19
C ILE A 26 16.88 2.32 4.30
N ASN A 27 16.52 3.51 3.82
CA ASN A 27 17.41 4.67 3.89
C ASN A 27 17.71 5.06 5.34
N ALA A 28 16.70 5.10 6.21
CA ALA A 28 16.88 5.39 7.63
C ALA A 28 17.84 4.40 8.28
N TYR A 29 17.66 3.10 8.02
CA TYR A 29 18.56 2.05 8.51
C TYR A 29 20.00 2.22 8.00
N LEU A 30 20.19 2.49 6.70
CA LEU A 30 21.52 2.65 6.10
C LEU A 30 22.24 3.92 6.59
N ASN A 31 21.50 4.97 6.93
CA ASN A 31 22.04 6.23 7.43
C ASN A 31 22.20 6.26 8.96
N ASN A 32 21.89 5.17 9.67
CA ASN A 32 21.82 5.13 11.14
C ASN A 32 20.87 6.18 11.74
N GLU A 33 19.77 6.46 11.04
CA GLU A 33 18.69 7.31 11.55
C GLU A 33 17.82 6.47 12.51
N ALA A 34 17.65 6.92 13.75
CA ALA A 34 16.95 6.18 14.79
C ALA A 34 15.41 6.15 14.62
N ASP A 35 14.86 7.08 13.82
CA ASP A 35 13.47 7.52 13.98
C ASP A 35 12.61 7.32 12.72
N PHE A 36 12.70 6.16 12.06
CA PHE A 36 11.64 5.82 11.11
C PHE A 36 10.37 5.42 11.87
N VAL A 37 9.37 6.29 11.83
CA VAL A 37 8.03 5.99 12.32
C VAL A 37 7.22 5.38 11.19
N GLU A 38 6.74 4.16 11.39
CA GLU A 38 5.89 3.52 10.40
C GLU A 38 4.56 4.27 10.28
N PRO A 39 4.04 4.50 9.05
CA PRO A 39 2.79 5.21 8.88
C PRO A 39 1.64 4.53 9.64
N THR A 40 0.74 5.33 10.19
CA THR A 40 -0.48 4.82 10.80
C THR A 40 -1.35 4.13 9.75
N LEU A 41 -2.30 3.31 10.19
CA LEU A 41 -3.24 2.69 9.26
C LEU A 41 -3.96 3.71 8.38
N GLU A 42 -4.40 4.82 8.97
CA GLU A 42 -5.10 5.88 8.26
C GLU A 42 -4.20 6.51 7.18
N GLU A 43 -2.93 6.78 7.50
CA GLU A 43 -1.95 7.27 6.54
C GLU A 43 -1.72 6.26 5.40
N LYS A 44 -1.60 4.97 5.72
CA LYS A 44 -1.48 3.90 4.72
C LYS A 44 -2.68 3.86 3.78
N MET A 45 -3.90 3.99 4.31
CA MET A 45 -5.12 4.01 3.52
C MET A 45 -5.23 5.27 2.66
N ASN A 46 -4.83 6.43 3.17
CA ASN A 46 -4.78 7.68 2.42
C ASN A 46 -3.80 7.62 1.25
N VAL A 47 -2.62 7.00 1.45
CA VAL A 47 -1.67 6.73 0.37
C VAL A 47 -2.26 5.79 -0.68
N MET A 48 -2.97 4.74 -0.27
CA MET A 48 -3.66 3.82 -1.18
C MET A 48 -4.71 4.55 -2.03
N LEU A 49 -5.55 5.39 -1.41
CA LEU A 49 -6.57 6.18 -2.12
C LEU A 49 -5.95 7.10 -3.16
N ARG A 50 -4.87 7.79 -2.80
CA ARG A 50 -4.13 8.66 -3.72
C ARG A 50 -3.54 7.88 -4.90
N HIS A 51 -2.88 6.76 -4.60
CA HIS A 51 -2.28 5.89 -5.63
C HIS A 51 -3.34 5.41 -6.62
N ILE A 52 -4.48 4.91 -6.14
CA ILE A 52 -5.54 4.42 -7.02
C ILE A 52 -6.22 5.57 -7.77
N GLY A 53 -6.40 6.73 -7.13
CA GLY A 53 -6.89 7.95 -7.78
C GLY A 53 -6.04 8.33 -8.98
N THR A 54 -4.73 8.46 -8.80
CA THR A 54 -3.76 8.75 -9.87
C THR A 54 -3.76 7.67 -10.95
N LEU A 55 -3.91 6.39 -10.58
CA LEU A 55 -4.01 5.29 -11.54
C LEU A 55 -5.27 5.43 -12.42
N CYS A 56 -6.40 5.82 -11.84
CA CYS A 56 -7.65 6.08 -12.54
C CYS A 56 -7.58 7.33 -13.43
N GLU A 57 -6.91 8.40 -12.99
CA GLU A 57 -6.64 9.57 -13.82
C GLU A 57 -5.79 9.22 -15.04
N TYR A 58 -4.75 8.41 -14.83
CA TYR A 58 -3.81 8.05 -15.90
C TYR A 58 -4.39 7.05 -16.92
N LYS A 59 -5.15 6.04 -16.47
CA LYS A 59 -5.64 4.94 -17.33
C LYS A 59 -7.14 4.98 -17.62
N GLY A 60 -7.86 5.96 -17.06
CA GLY A 60 -9.30 5.99 -17.01
C GLY A 60 -9.88 5.04 -15.95
N VAL A 61 -11.04 5.42 -15.39
CA VAL A 61 -11.67 4.74 -14.24
C VAL A 61 -11.86 3.23 -14.47
N ARG A 62 -12.33 2.82 -15.66
CA ARG A 62 -12.61 1.40 -15.95
C ARG A 62 -11.37 0.50 -15.85
N ILE A 63 -10.24 0.95 -16.39
CA ILE A 63 -8.98 0.19 -16.36
C ILE A 63 -8.31 0.37 -15.00
N GLY A 64 -8.27 1.62 -14.51
CA GLY A 64 -7.68 1.96 -13.23
C GLY A 64 -8.28 1.15 -12.08
N MET A 65 -9.62 1.04 -12.00
CA MET A 65 -10.28 0.26 -10.94
C MET A 65 -10.05 -1.25 -11.05
N ARG A 66 -9.85 -1.81 -12.24
CA ARG A 66 -9.50 -3.24 -12.39
C ARG A 66 -8.10 -3.51 -11.87
N GLU A 67 -7.14 -2.64 -12.18
CA GLU A 67 -5.78 -2.72 -11.65
C GLU A 67 -5.71 -2.35 -10.17
N ALA A 68 -6.58 -1.46 -9.70
CA ALA A 68 -6.65 -1.05 -8.30
C ALA A 68 -6.86 -2.24 -7.36
N ARG A 69 -7.60 -3.27 -7.79
CA ARG A 69 -7.92 -4.45 -6.95
C ARG A 69 -6.67 -5.14 -6.42
N LYS A 70 -5.66 -5.35 -7.27
CA LYS A 70 -4.38 -5.95 -6.83
C LYS A 70 -3.62 -5.02 -5.88
N HIS A 71 -3.61 -3.71 -6.17
CA HIS A 71 -2.90 -2.73 -5.35
C HIS A 71 -3.53 -2.61 -3.97
N ALA A 72 -4.86 -2.45 -3.90
CA ALA A 72 -5.62 -2.38 -2.67
C ALA A 72 -5.43 -3.65 -1.83
N ALA A 73 -5.47 -4.84 -2.45
CA ALA A 73 -5.23 -6.10 -1.75
C ALA A 73 -3.84 -6.18 -1.10
N TRP A 74 -2.82 -5.53 -1.66
CA TRP A 74 -1.49 -5.45 -1.06
C TRP A 74 -1.45 -4.53 0.16
N TYR A 75 -2.10 -3.37 0.09
CA TYR A 75 -2.15 -2.42 1.21
C TYR A 75 -2.87 -2.98 2.44
N ILE A 76 -3.89 -3.81 2.25
CA ILE A 76 -4.65 -4.38 3.36
C ILE A 76 -4.05 -5.66 3.96
N LYS A 77 -2.88 -6.09 3.47
CA LYS A 77 -2.20 -7.28 3.98
C LYS A 77 -1.79 -7.07 5.43
N GLY A 78 -2.11 -8.03 6.29
CA GLY A 78 -1.73 -8.00 7.71
C GLY A 78 -2.72 -7.29 8.63
N ILE A 79 -3.80 -6.72 8.09
CA ILE A 79 -4.86 -6.08 8.88
C ILE A 79 -5.84 -7.13 9.43
N ARG A 80 -6.41 -6.90 10.62
CA ARG A 80 -7.48 -7.75 11.18
C ARG A 80 -8.68 -7.76 10.23
N GLY A 81 -9.18 -8.93 9.86
CA GLY A 81 -10.30 -9.05 8.91
C GLY A 81 -9.92 -8.92 7.43
N ALA A 82 -8.61 -8.86 7.10
CA ALA A 82 -8.16 -8.68 5.72
C ALA A 82 -8.70 -9.71 4.70
N ALA A 83 -9.09 -10.91 5.14
CA ALA A 83 -9.72 -11.89 4.25
C ALA A 83 -11.06 -11.40 3.68
N SER A 84 -11.93 -10.83 4.53
CA SER A 84 -13.22 -10.27 4.10
C SER A 84 -13.01 -9.07 3.18
N PHE A 85 -12.15 -8.13 3.59
CA PHE A 85 -11.85 -6.96 2.77
C PHE A 85 -11.24 -7.32 1.41
N ARG A 86 -10.40 -8.36 1.33
CA ARG A 86 -9.88 -8.85 0.03
C ARG A 86 -10.98 -9.36 -0.90
N GLN A 87 -12.00 -10.02 -0.36
CA GLN A 87 -13.14 -10.47 -1.16
C GLN A 87 -13.91 -9.27 -1.74
N GLU A 88 -14.17 -8.27 -0.93
CA GLU A 88 -14.85 -7.03 -1.34
C GLU A 88 -14.05 -6.26 -2.39
N ILE A 89 -12.72 -6.15 -2.19
CA ILE A 89 -11.80 -5.50 -3.14
C ILE A 89 -11.90 -6.11 -4.54
N GLY A 90 -12.11 -7.43 -4.63
CA GLY A 90 -12.27 -8.12 -5.92
C GLY A 90 -13.42 -7.61 -6.78
N GLN A 91 -14.42 -6.96 -6.17
CA GLN A 91 -15.61 -6.45 -6.84
C GLN A 91 -15.61 -4.94 -7.05
N LEU A 92 -14.62 -4.21 -6.52
CA LEU A 92 -14.58 -2.74 -6.63
C LEU A 92 -14.57 -2.28 -8.10
N SER A 93 -15.39 -1.26 -8.36
CA SER A 93 -15.67 -0.71 -9.68
C SER A 93 -15.61 0.82 -9.71
N THR A 94 -15.74 1.49 -8.56
CA THR A 94 -15.67 2.96 -8.45
C THR A 94 -14.74 3.42 -7.32
N MET A 95 -14.30 4.68 -7.40
CA MET A 95 -13.51 5.32 -6.33
C MET A 95 -14.30 5.49 -5.04
N ASP A 96 -15.62 5.68 -5.11
CA ASP A 96 -16.44 5.89 -3.92
C ASP A 96 -16.67 4.58 -3.16
N GLU A 97 -16.79 3.45 -3.85
CA GLU A 97 -16.76 2.13 -3.21
C GLU A 97 -15.43 1.87 -2.47
N LEU A 98 -14.31 2.30 -3.07
CA LEU A 98 -13.00 2.18 -2.44
C LEU A 98 -12.89 3.05 -1.18
N LYS A 99 -13.39 4.29 -1.21
CA LYS A 99 -13.43 5.17 -0.03
C LYS A 99 -14.27 4.56 1.10
N ALA A 100 -15.47 4.06 0.77
CA ALA A 100 -16.32 3.40 1.75
C ALA A 100 -15.67 2.14 2.36
N LEU A 101 -14.90 1.39 1.56
CA LEU A 101 -14.11 0.27 2.07
C LEU A 101 -13.02 0.74 3.04
N VAL A 102 -12.32 1.83 2.73
CA VAL A 102 -11.29 2.41 3.60
C VAL A 102 -11.87 2.82 4.95
N GLU A 103 -13.02 3.50 4.97
CA GLU A 103 -13.70 3.90 6.22
C GLU A 103 -14.00 2.68 7.10
N ARG A 104 -14.52 1.59 6.51
CA ARG A 104 -14.77 0.34 7.24
C ARG A 104 -13.48 -0.32 7.74
N VAL A 105 -12.41 -0.27 6.95
CA VAL A 105 -11.12 -0.82 7.36
C VAL A 105 -10.61 -0.06 8.59
N VAL A 106 -10.60 1.26 8.56
CA VAL A 106 -10.14 2.09 9.70
C VAL A 106 -11.00 1.85 10.95
N ALA A 107 -12.32 1.92 10.82
CA ALA A 107 -13.24 1.69 11.94
C ALA A 107 -13.14 0.27 12.54
N SER A 108 -12.72 -0.72 11.74
CA SER A 108 -12.55 -2.10 12.22
C SER A 108 -11.24 -2.33 13.01
N GLN A 109 -10.35 -1.35 13.10
CA GLN A 109 -9.10 -1.46 13.85
C GLN A 109 -9.08 -0.66 15.15
N GLU A 110 -10.17 0.06 15.43
CA GLU A 110 -10.52 0.58 16.77
C GLU A 110 -11.10 -0.54 17.65
#